data_AF-A0A2N0X8I2-F1
#
_entry.id   AF-A0A2N0X8I2-F1
#
_cell.length_a   1.000
_cell.length_b   1.000
_cell.length_c   1.000
_cell.angle_alpha   90.00
_cell.angle_beta   90.00
_cell.angle_gamma   90.00
#
_symmetry.space_group_name_H-M   'P 1'
#
loop_
_entity.id
_entity.type
_entity.pdbx_description
1 polymer ?
#
loop_
_entity_poly.entity_id
_entity_poly.type
_entity_poly.pdbx_seq_one_letter_code
_entity_poly.pdbx_strand_id
1 'polypeptide(L)'
;MRGLSLEQMVIVADAVCERTDARIRSYPALAACAAVTHARLHGVSLHVDVIHMTRALREHVRALRPLTHHNDVFSHVTSDILYDLNN
;
A
#
# COMPACT_ATOMS: atom_id res chain seq x y z
N MET A 1 7.41 -9.72 -9.46
CA MET A 1 7.22 -9.00 -8.18
C MET A 1 5.97 -9.48 -7.48
N ARG A 2 6.02 -9.50 -6.15
CA ARG A 2 4.95 -9.83 -5.22
C ARG A 2 4.33 -8.53 -4.70
N GLY A 3 3.00 -8.48 -4.65
CA GLY A 3 2.22 -7.38 -4.08
C GLY A 3 1.65 -7.74 -2.71
N LEU A 4 0.84 -6.83 -2.15
CA LEU A 4 0.09 -7.04 -0.91
C LEU A 4 -1.39 -7.20 -1.21
N SER A 5 -2.02 -8.22 -0.63
CA SER A 5 -3.46 -8.39 -0.68
C SER A 5 -4.19 -7.29 0.10
N LEU A 6 -5.50 -7.15 -0.11
CA LEU A 6 -6.32 -6.25 0.71
C LEU A 6 -6.22 -6.60 2.21
N GLU A 7 -6.27 -7.88 2.55
CA GLU A 7 -6.16 -8.32 3.95
C GLU A 7 -4.83 -7.90 4.57
N GLN A 8 -3.72 -8.09 3.84
CA GLN A 8 -2.40 -7.63 4.29
C GLN A 8 -2.34 -6.11 4.42
N MET A 9 -2.98 -5.39 3.49
CA MET A 9 -3.06 -3.92 3.54
C MET A 9 -3.83 -3.43 4.77
N VAL A 10 -4.91 -4.13 5.16
CA VAL A 10 -5.67 -3.85 6.38
C VAL A 10 -4.84 -4.14 7.62
N ILE A 11 -4.14 -5.29 7.68
CA ILE A 11 -3.25 -5.63 8.81
C ILE A 11 -2.19 -4.54 9.03
N VAL A 12 -1.57 -4.05 7.95
CA VAL A 12 -0.58 -2.96 8.05
C VAL A 12 -1.23 -1.65 8.50
N ALA A 13 -2.43 -1.34 7.98
CA ALA A 13 -3.17 -0.14 8.38
C ALA A 13 -3.55 -0.18 9.87
N ASP A 14 -4.05 -1.32 10.35
CA ASP A 14 -4.38 -1.54 11.76
C ASP A 14 -3.15 -1.38 12.65
N ALA A 15 -2.00 -1.96 12.27
CA ALA A 15 -0.76 -1.80 13.02
C ALA A 15 -0.29 -0.33 13.11
N VAL A 16 -0.48 0.46 12.04
CA VAL A 16 -0.22 1.91 12.08
C VAL A 16 -1.24 2.62 12.98
N CYS A 17 -2.51 2.26 12.89
CA CYS A 17 -3.58 2.79 13.74
C CYS A 17 -3.37 2.47 15.22
N GLU A 18 -2.85 1.29 15.59
CA GLU A 18 -2.54 0.92 16.97
C GLU A 18 -1.39 1.75 17.58
N ARG A 19 -0.44 2.17 16.75
CA ARG A 19 0.73 2.97 17.15
C ARG A 19 0.51 4.47 17.04
N THR A 20 -0.63 4.89 16.49
CA THR A 20 -1.00 6.28 16.29
C THR A 20 -2.42 6.51 16.83
N ASP A 21 -2.98 7.71 16.68
CA ASP A 21 -4.42 7.95 16.91
C ASP A 21 -5.20 8.00 15.57
N ALA A 22 -4.60 7.46 14.50
CA ALA A 22 -5.27 7.38 13.20
C ALA A 22 -6.32 6.26 13.21
N ARG A 23 -7.30 6.38 12.31
CA ARG A 23 -8.29 5.31 12.03
C ARG A 23 -8.36 5.06 10.53
N ILE A 24 -8.67 3.83 10.15
CA ILE A 24 -9.05 3.51 8.77
C ILE A 24 -10.33 4.28 8.44
N ARG A 25 -10.27 5.15 7.42
CA ARG A 25 -11.44 5.90 6.93
C ARG A 25 -12.01 5.35 5.63
N SER A 26 -11.26 4.51 4.91
CA SER A 26 -11.70 3.99 3.61
C SER A 26 -11.04 2.64 3.27
N TYR A 27 -11.78 1.56 3.48
CA TYR A 27 -11.40 0.22 2.97
C TYR A 27 -11.32 0.17 1.43
N PRO A 28 -12.20 0.84 0.65
CA PRO A 28 -12.02 0.92 -0.80
C PRO A 28 -10.69 1.58 -1.21
N ALA A 29 -10.21 2.57 -0.44
CA ALA A 29 -8.89 3.16 -0.69
C ALA A 29 -7.75 2.15 -0.42
N LEU A 30 -7.86 1.34 0.64
CA LEU A 30 -6.91 0.25 0.91
C LEU A 30 -6.95 -0.81 -0.20
N ALA A 31 -8.15 -1.15 -0.70
CA ALA A 31 -8.31 -2.08 -1.82
C ALA A 31 -7.67 -1.55 -3.11
N ALA A 32 -7.83 -0.27 -3.41
CA ALA A 32 -7.15 0.37 -4.53
C ALA A 32 -5.62 0.34 -4.36
N CYS A 33 -5.12 0.62 -3.16
CA CYS A 33 -3.68 0.52 -2.85
C CYS A 33 -3.17 -0.92 -3.06
N ALA A 34 -3.88 -1.93 -2.58
CA ALA A 34 -3.54 -3.33 -2.80
C ALA A 34 -3.52 -3.69 -4.29
N ALA A 35 -4.54 -3.26 -5.04
CA ALA A 35 -4.64 -3.48 -6.48
C ALA A 35 -3.46 -2.88 -7.26
N VAL A 36 -2.99 -1.69 -6.87
CA VAL A 36 -1.79 -1.07 -7.46
C VAL A 36 -0.57 -2.00 -7.34
N THR A 37 -0.36 -2.64 -6.19
CA THR A 37 0.79 -3.53 -5.99
C THR A 37 0.67 -4.87 -6.73
N HIS A 38 -0.54 -5.28 -7.09
CA HIS A 38 -0.82 -6.51 -7.84
C HIS A 38 -1.07 -6.29 -9.33
N ALA A 39 -0.95 -5.06 -9.83
CA ALA A 39 -1.39 -4.68 -11.16
C ALA A 39 -0.68 -5.48 -12.27
N ARG A 40 -1.48 -6.22 -13.05
CA ARG A 40 -1.02 -7.05 -14.16
C ARG A 40 -1.98 -6.94 -15.34
N LEU A 41 -1.45 -6.94 -16.57
CA LEU A 41 -2.22 -7.08 -17.80
C LEU A 41 -1.72 -8.32 -18.55
N HIS A 42 -2.63 -9.24 -18.86
CA HIS A 42 -2.31 -10.53 -19.48
C HIS A 42 -1.16 -11.29 -18.78
N GLY A 43 -1.11 -11.22 -17.44
CA GLY A 43 -0.08 -11.86 -16.61
C GLY A 43 1.23 -11.07 -16.50
N VAL A 44 1.44 -10.04 -17.32
CA VAL A 44 2.62 -9.17 -17.30
C VAL A 44 2.49 -8.13 -16.20
N SER A 45 3.54 -7.98 -15.39
CA SER A 45 3.63 -6.92 -14.36
C SER A 45 3.60 -5.54 -15.02
N LEU A 46 2.76 -4.65 -14.52
CA LEU A 46 2.74 -3.26 -14.98
C LEU A 46 3.91 -2.43 -14.43
N HIS A 47 4.44 -2.83 -13.28
CA HIS A 47 5.62 -2.19 -12.70
C HIS A 47 6.88 -2.83 -13.26
N VAL A 48 7.86 -2.00 -13.61
CA VAL A 48 9.17 -2.41 -14.14
C VAL A 48 10.04 -3.00 -13.04
N ASP A 49 10.00 -2.41 -11.85
CA ASP A 49 10.74 -2.84 -10.67
C ASP A 49 10.00 -2.42 -9.37
N VAL A 50 10.55 -2.81 -8.23
CA VAL A 50 9.97 -2.55 -6.91
C VAL A 50 9.98 -1.06 -6.56
N ILE A 51 10.91 -0.28 -7.14
CA ILE A 51 10.99 1.17 -6.94
C ILE A 51 9.80 1.86 -7.61
N HIS A 52 9.46 1.46 -8.84
CA HIS A 52 8.29 1.96 -9.56
C HIS A 52 6.98 1.56 -8.87
N MET A 53 6.88 0.32 -8.40
CA MET A 53 5.71 -0.18 -7.66
C MET A 53 5.47 0.60 -6.37
N THR A 54 6.52 0.80 -5.56
CA THR A 54 6.41 1.55 -4.31
C THR A 54 6.12 3.02 -4.56
N ARG A 55 6.72 3.65 -5.59
CA ARG A 55 6.39 5.03 -5.99
C ARG A 55 4.89 5.16 -6.33
N ALA A 56 4.36 4.27 -7.16
CA ALA A 56 2.95 4.28 -7.55
C ALA A 56 2.02 4.10 -6.34
N LEU A 57 2.36 3.18 -5.42
CA LEU A 57 1.63 3.01 -4.17
C LEU A 57 1.64 4.30 -3.33
N ARG A 58 2.81 4.93 -3.15
CA ARG A 58 2.94 6.16 -2.36
C ARG A 58 2.07 7.29 -2.91
N GLU A 59 2.01 7.42 -4.24
CA GLU A 59 1.14 8.39 -4.92
C GLU A 59 -0.35 8.10 -4.64
N HIS A 60 -0.77 6.83 -4.69
CA HIS A 60 -2.15 6.43 -4.40
C HIS A 60 -2.52 6.64 -2.94
N VAL A 61 -1.65 6.30 -1.99
CA VAL A 61 -1.88 6.56 -0.56
C VAL A 61 -2.03 8.07 -0.32
N ARG A 62 -1.18 8.88 -0.96
CA ARG A 62 -1.26 10.35 -0.85
C ARG A 62 -2.58 10.89 -1.42
N ALA A 63 -3.04 10.37 -2.55
CA ALA A 63 -4.25 10.82 -3.22
C ALA A 63 -5.52 10.37 -2.48
N LEU A 64 -5.59 9.10 -2.09
CA LEU A 64 -6.80 8.48 -1.55
C LEU A 64 -6.94 8.65 -0.04
N ARG A 65 -5.81 8.85 0.66
CA ARG A 65 -5.73 9.02 2.12
C ARG A 65 -6.58 7.97 2.87
N PRO A 66 -6.20 6.67 2.81
CA PRO A 66 -6.97 5.59 3.44
C PRO A 66 -7.15 5.74 4.95
N LEU A 67 -6.28 6.48 5.63
CA LEU A 67 -6.35 6.77 7.07
C LEU A 67 -6.78 8.23 7.33
N THR A 68 -7.36 8.50 8.50
CA THR A 68 -7.73 9.88 8.92
C THR A 68 -6.51 10.80 8.93
N HIS A 69 -5.40 10.35 9.55
CA HIS A 69 -4.09 11.02 9.61
C HIS A 69 -2.96 9.98 9.41
N HIS A 70 -1.70 10.41 9.45
CA HIS A 70 -0.52 9.54 9.34
C HIS A 70 -0.46 8.65 8.07
N ASN A 71 -1.00 9.14 6.95
CA ASN A 71 -0.94 8.43 5.67
C ASN A 71 0.48 8.36 5.11
N ASP A 72 1.33 9.32 5.48
CA ASP A 72 2.76 9.34 5.19
C ASP A 72 3.51 8.19 5.90
N VAL A 73 3.18 7.92 7.17
CA VAL A 73 3.72 6.78 7.93
C VAL A 73 3.26 5.46 7.28
N PHE A 74 1.96 5.32 7.04
CA PHE A 74 1.40 4.15 6.37
C PHE A 74 2.04 3.89 5.00
N SER A 75 2.24 4.97 4.22
CA SER A 75 2.90 4.93 2.91
C SER A 75 4.34 4.43 3.00
N HIS A 76 5.12 4.89 3.99
CA HIS A 76 6.49 4.42 4.22
C HIS A 76 6.52 2.95 4.63
N VAL A 77 5.79 2.58 5.69
CA VAL A 77 5.76 1.20 6.21
C VAL A 77 5.37 0.20 5.12
N THR A 78 4.32 0.50 4.35
CA THR A 78 3.88 -0.39 3.28
C THR A 78 4.91 -0.48 2.14
N SER A 79 5.62 0.61 1.85
CA SER A 79 6.69 0.60 0.86
C SER A 79 7.87 -0.27 1.32
N ASP A 80 8.27 -0.18 2.58
CA ASP A 80 9.38 -0.93 3.14
C ASP A 80 9.06 -2.44 3.12
N ILE A 81 7.85 -2.83 3.51
CA ILE A 81 7.37 -4.22 3.38
C ILE A 81 7.43 -4.70 1.93
N LEU A 82 7.04 -3.86 0.96
CA LEU A 82 7.12 -4.23 -0.46
C LEU A 82 8.55 -4.39 -0.96
N TYR A 83 9.48 -3.56 -0.49
CA TYR A 83 10.91 -3.70 -0.79
C TYR A 83 11.43 -5.03 -0.23
N ASP A 84 11.17 -5.33 1.03
CA ASP A 84 11.64 -6.56 1.68
C ASP A 84 11.03 -7.82 1.06
N LEU A 85 9.78 -7.76 0.60
CA LEU A 85 9.10 -8.89 -0.06
C LEU A 85 9.69 -9.22 -1.45
N ASN A 86 10.41 -8.29 -2.07
CA ASN A 86 10.90 -8.37 -3.44
C ASN A 86 12.44 -8.29 -3.58
N ASN A 87 13.17 -8.19 -2.47
CA ASN A 87 14.62 -8.48 -2.40
C ASN A 87 14.86 -9.99 -2.21
#